data_AF-A0A0F6IGI6-F1
#
_entry.id   AF-A0A0F6IGI6-F1
#
_cell.length_a   1.000
_cell.length_b   1.000
_cell.length_c   1.000
_cell.angle_alpha   90.00
_cell.angle_beta   90.00
_cell.angle_gamma   90.00
#
_symmetry.space_group_name_H-M   'P 1'
#
loop_
_entity.id
_entity.type
_entity.pdbx_description
1 polymer ?
#
loop_
_entity_poly.entity_id
_entity_poly.type
_entity_poly.pdbx_seq_one_letter_code
_entity_poly.pdbx_strand_id
1 'polypeptide(L)' 'MIEAVNKKMKYEFLFPKNIVSFEEVIDTLKIAVPKYNSRPSGVLFGFSPQQVLNGKIPDK' A
#
# COMPACT_ATOMS: atom_id res chain seq x y z
N MET A 1 -11.92 0.55 5.26
CA MET A 1 -12.35 1.65 4.37
C MET A 1 -11.45 1.68 3.15
N ILE A 2 -11.94 1.32 1.97
CA ILE A 2 -11.16 1.28 0.72
C ILE A 2 -10.57 2.67 0.36
N GLU A 3 -11.29 3.73 0.72
CA GLU A 3 -10.90 5.13 0.50
C GLU A 3 -9.59 5.51 1.20
N ALA A 4 -9.35 5.01 2.41
CA ALA A 4 -8.13 5.29 3.16
C ALA A 4 -6.90 4.69 2.46
N VAL A 5 -7.02 3.48 1.91
CA VAL A 5 -5.95 2.82 1.15
C VAL A 5 -5.71 3.57 -0.17
N ASN A 6 -6.78 3.96 -0.87
CA ASN A 6 -6.67 4.77 -2.09
C ASN A 6 -5.95 6.10 -1.84
N LYS A 7 -6.23 6.76 -0.70
CA LYS A 7 -5.52 7.98 -0.30
C LYS A 7 -4.03 7.70 -0.09
N LYS A 8 -3.67 6.63 0.63
CA LYS A 8 -2.25 6.25 0.80
C LYS A 8 -1.56 5.96 -0.53
N MET A 9 -2.19 5.22 -1.44
CA MET A 9 -1.63 4.93 -2.77
C MET A 9 -1.33 6.22 -3.55
N LYS A 10 -2.27 7.16 -3.57
CA LYS A 10 -2.09 8.44 -4.25
C LYS A 10 -0.94 9.25 -3.65
N TYR A 11 -0.97 9.48 -2.35
CA TYR A 11 -0.04 10.41 -1.69
C TYR A 11 1.36 9.83 -1.49
N GLU A 12 1.50 8.53 -1.23
CA GLU A 12 2.80 7.92 -0.93
C GLU A 12 3.51 7.40 -2.20
N PHE A 13 2.79 7.09 -3.28
CA PHE A 13 3.37 6.40 -4.44
C PHE A 13 3.16 7.10 -5.78
N LEU A 14 2.00 7.73 -6.01
CA LEU A 14 1.68 8.36 -7.30
C LEU A 14 2.12 9.82 -7.34
N PHE A 15 1.66 10.65 -6.41
CA PHE A 15 1.92 12.10 -6.39
C PHE A 15 3.39 12.50 -6.20
N PRO A 16 4.25 11.73 -5.50
CA PRO A 16 5.67 12.06 -5.43
C PRO A 16 6.43 11.87 -6.75
N LYS A 17 5.82 11.19 -7.74
CA LYS A 17 6.42 10.97 -9.06
C LYS A 17 5.81 11.93 -10.07
N ASN A 18 6.63 12.41 -11.00
CA ASN A 18 6.14 13.13 -12.18
C ASN A 18 5.64 12.11 -13.22
N ILE A 19 4.42 11.62 -13.02
CA ILE A 19 3.77 10.65 -13.91
C ILE A 19 3.15 11.41 -15.08
N VAL A 20 3.53 11.05 -16.31
CA VAL A 20 3.08 11.74 -17.52
C VAL A 20 2.12 10.92 -18.38
N SER A 21 1.94 9.62 -18.08
CA SER A 21 1.07 8.72 -18.83
C SER A 21 0.30 7.76 -17.92
N PHE A 22 -0.74 7.12 -18.47
CA PHE A 22 -1.51 6.13 -17.74
C PHE A 22 -0.72 4.83 -17.56
N GLU A 23 0.12 4.46 -18.53
CA GLU A 23 1.01 3.31 -18.47
C GLU A 23 1.98 3.44 -17.28
N GLU A 24 2.52 4.63 -17.04
CA GLU A 24 3.38 4.89 -15.88
C GLU A 24 2.65 4.78 -14.53
N VAL A 25 1.34 5.08 -14.50
CA VAL A 25 0.49 4.80 -13.33
C VAL A 25 0.45 3.30 -13.08
N ILE A 26 0.16 2.51 -14.13
CA ILE A 26 0.06 1.05 -14.02
C ILE A 26 1.39 0.47 -13.52
N ASP A 27 2.50 0.87 -14.11
CA ASP A 27 3.82 0.36 -13.73
C ASP A 27 4.23 0.80 -12.33
N THR A 28 3.88 2.03 -11.93
CA THR A 28 4.07 2.47 -10.55
C THR A 28 3.23 1.65 -9.57
N LEU A 29 1.98 1.33 -9.90
CA LEU A 29 1.11 0.54 -9.04
C LEU A 29 1.56 -0.92 -8.91
N LYS A 30 2.10 -1.52 -9.97
CA LYS A 30 2.71 -2.87 -9.93
C LYS A 30 3.80 -2.97 -8.86
N ILE A 31 4.54 -1.88 -8.62
CA ILE A 31 5.59 -1.81 -7.59
C ILE A 31 5.03 -1.38 -6.23
N ALA A 32 4.13 -0.39 -6.23
CA ALA A 32 3.58 0.20 -5.02
C ALA A 32 2.75 -0.78 -4.19
N VAL A 33 1.89 -1.57 -4.83
CA VAL A 33 0.97 -2.47 -4.12
C VAL A 33 1.72 -3.55 -3.32
N PRO A 34 2.69 -4.30 -3.90
CA PRO A 34 3.50 -5.24 -3.11
C PRO A 34 4.28 -4.55 -1.98
N LYS A 35 4.84 -3.36 -2.24
CA LYS A 35 5.58 -2.59 -1.23
C LYS A 35 4.71 -2.13 -0.08
N TYR A 36 3.46 -1.73 -0.35
CA TYR A 36 2.49 -1.39 0.68
C TYR A 36 2.08 -2.62 1.48
N ASN A 37 1.76 -3.73 0.81
CA ASN A 37 1.29 -4.96 1.45
C ASN A 37 2.35 -5.62 2.33
N SER A 38 3.63 -5.43 2.03
CA SER A 38 4.74 -5.92 2.86
C SER A 38 5.13 -5.00 4.01
N ARG A 39 4.68 -3.74 4.01
CA ARG A 39 5.06 -2.73 5.01
C ARG A 39 4.31 -2.95 6.34
N PRO A 40 5.01 -2.98 7.49
CA PRO A 40 4.41 -2.90 8.82
C PRO A 40 3.44 -1.72 8.96
N SER A 41 2.28 -1.96 9.57
CA SER A 41 1.26 -0.96 9.81
C SER A 41 1.00 -0.83 11.31
N GLY A 42 1.05 0.40 11.84
CA GLY A 42 0.66 0.67 13.22
C GLY A 42 -0.80 0.34 13.51
N VAL A 43 -1.68 0.43 12.50
CA VAL A 43 -3.09 0.01 12.59
C VAL A 43 -3.23 -1.50 12.78
N LEU A 44 -2.22 -2.26 12.35
CA LEU A 44 -2.15 -3.72 12.48
C LEU A 44 -1.12 -4.12 13.54
N PHE A 45 -0.87 -3.28 14.55
CA PHE A 45 0.08 -3.55 15.64
C PHE A 45 1.48 -3.98 15.16
N GLY A 46 1.97 -3.36 14.07
CA GLY A 46 3.28 -3.67 13.49
C GLY A 46 3.29 -4.82 12.49
N PHE A 47 2.19 -5.53 12.28
CA PHE A 47 2.06 -6.47 11.18
C PHE A 47 1.85 -5.75 9.84
N SER A 48 2.29 -6.39 8.76
CA SER A 48 1.97 -5.94 7.41
C SER A 48 0.60 -6.45 6.96
N PRO A 49 -0.07 -5.76 6.01
CA PRO A 49 -1.31 -6.26 5.42
C PRO A 49 -1.21 -7.71 4.92
N GLN A 50 -0.09 -8.09 4.31
CA GLN A 50 0.13 -9.45 3.81
C GLN A 50 0.21 -10.48 4.94
N GLN A 51 0.84 -10.13 6.06
CA GLN A 51 0.94 -11.04 7.21
C GLN A 51 -0.44 -11.33 7.79
N VAL A 52 -1.28 -10.29 7.92
CA VAL A 52 -2.64 -10.45 8.44
C VAL A 52 -3.50 -11.25 7.47
N LEU A 53 -3.39 -10.97 6.17
CA LEU A 53 -4.03 -11.77 5.12
C LEU A 53 -3.64 -13.25 5.20
N ASN A 54 -2.39 -13.54 5.55
CA ASN A 54 -1.87 -14.89 5.73
C ASN A 54 -2.14 -15.50 7.12
N GLY A 55 -3.04 -14.91 7.91
CA GLY A 55 -3.53 -15.48 9.17
C GLY A 55 -2.78 -15.02 10.43
N LYS A 56 -1.87 -14.04 10.35
CA LYS A 56 -1.37 -13.39 11.57
C LYS A 56 -2.50 -12.58 12.20
N ILE A 57 -2.75 -12.83 13.48
CA ILE A 57 -3.76 -12.11 14.25
C ILE A 57 -3.08 -10.89 14.86
N PRO A 58 -3.54 -9.66 14.59
CA PRO A 58 -3.04 -8.47 15.26
C PRO A 58 -3.62 -8.39 16.68
N ASP A 59 -2.96 -9.01 17.65
CA ASP A 59 -3.39 -9.07 19.04
C ASP A 59 -2.50 -8.23 19.97
N LYS A 60 -2.43 -6.92 19.68
CA LYS A 60 -1.79 -5.85 20.50
C LYS A 60 -0.30 -6.01 20.82
#